data_AF-A0A495A0L5-F1
#
_entry.id   AF-A0A495A0L5-F1
#
_cell.length_a   1.000
_cell.length_b   1.000
_cell.length_c   1.000
_cell.angle_alpha   90.00
_cell.angle_beta   90.00
_cell.angle_gamma   90.00
#
_symmetry.space_group_name_H-M   'P 1'
#
loop_
_entity.id
_entity.type
_entity.pdbx_description
1 polymer ?
#
loop_
_entity_poly.entity_id
_entity_poly.type
_entity_poly.pdbx_seq_one_letter_code
_entity_poly.pdbx_strand_id
1 'polypeptide(L)' 'MLKKNSGKAKTVAEKTYQYSDYYSDDQLSKGMAVTHEQVSDTYMEGTADREADHTNQRDDNSQEENIPRKR' A
#
# COMPACT_ATOMS: atom_id res chain seq x y z
N MET A 1 36.34 3.73 17.00
CA MET A 1 35.56 2.50 16.73
C MET A 1 34.74 2.69 15.47
N LEU A 2 35.10 2.09 14.33
CA LEU A 2 34.22 2.04 13.16
C LEU A 2 33.27 0.84 13.32
N LYS A 3 31.97 1.10 13.50
CA LYS A 3 30.95 0.05 13.56
C LYS A 3 30.64 -0.40 12.13
N LYS A 4 31.18 -1.56 11.73
CA LYS A 4 31.00 -2.15 10.38
C LYS A 4 29.58 -2.72 10.25
N ASN A 5 28.60 -1.85 9.98
CA ASN A 5 27.18 -2.19 9.79
C ASN A 5 26.74 -2.25 8.32
N SER A 6 27.68 -2.24 7.37
CA SER A 6 27.42 -2.09 5.93
C SER A 6 26.53 -3.18 5.33
N GLY A 7 26.61 -4.42 5.84
CA GLY A 7 25.80 -5.54 5.34
C GLY A 7 24.30 -5.35 5.55
N LYS A 8 23.89 -4.97 6.78
CA LYS A 8 22.46 -4.75 7.09
C LYS A 8 21.88 -3.53 6.38
N ALA A 9 22.66 -2.45 6.26
CA ALA A 9 22.24 -1.28 5.51
C ALA A 9 22.00 -1.62 4.03
N LYS A 10 22.89 -2.42 3.44
CA LYS A 10 22.76 -2.90 2.06
C LYS A 10 21.52 -3.77 1.87
N THR A 11 21.25 -4.71 2.77
CA THR A 11 20.06 -5.58 2.69
C THR A 11 18.75 -4.80 2.78
N VAL A 12 18.70 -3.72 3.58
CA VAL A 12 17.51 -2.86 3.68
C VAL A 12 17.30 -2.05 2.41
N ALA A 13 18.37 -1.46 1.86
CA ALA A 13 18.30 -0.64 0.65
C ALA A 13 17.95 -1.45 -0.61
N GLU A 14 18.32 -2.74 -0.65
CA GLU A 14 18.05 -3.62 -1.79
C GLU A 14 16.73 -4.41 -1.66
N LYS A 15 16.06 -4.35 -0.51
CA LYS A 15 14.81 -5.10 -0.29
C LYS A 15 13.67 -4.50 -1.11
N THR A 16 13.00 -5.34 -1.89
CA THR A 16 11.72 -5.04 -2.53
C THR A 16 10.62 -5.88 -1.89
N TYR A 17 9.37 -5.45 -2.06
CA TYR A 17 8.21 -6.23 -1.60
C TYR A 17 8.18 -7.62 -2.26
N GLN A 18 7.88 -8.63 -1.46
CA GLN A 18 7.61 -10.00 -1.90
C GLN A 18 6.31 -10.49 -1.28
N TYR A 19 5.55 -11.34 -1.98
CA TYR A 19 4.29 -11.89 -1.44
C TYR A 19 4.45 -12.61 -0.09
N SER A 20 5.61 -13.26 0.14
CA SER A 20 5.91 -13.90 1.43
C SER A 20 6.08 -12.92 2.59
N ASP A 21 6.26 -11.62 2.33
CA ASP A 21 6.45 -10.61 3.39
C ASP A 21 5.21 -10.46 4.29
N TYR A 22 4.01 -10.82 3.81
CA TYR A 22 2.78 -10.89 4.63
C TYR A 22 2.88 -11.89 5.79
N TYR A 23 3.69 -12.94 5.63
CA TYR A 23 3.82 -14.02 6.60
C TYR A 23 5.15 -13.96 7.37
N SER A 24 5.98 -12.95 7.10
CA SER A 24 7.28 -12.79 7.73
C SER A 24 7.13 -12.25 9.15
N ASP A 25 8.01 -12.66 10.07
CA ASP A 25 8.08 -12.09 11.41
C ASP A 25 8.94 -10.82 11.51
N ASP A 26 9.69 -10.51 10.45
CA ASP A 26 10.53 -9.31 10.38
C ASP A 26 9.70 -8.04 10.21
N GLN A 27 10.05 -7.00 10.98
CA GLN A 27 9.32 -5.73 11.00
C GLN A 27 9.36 -5.00 9.66
N LEU A 28 10.50 -5.04 8.96
CA LEU A 28 10.63 -4.37 7.66
C LEU A 28 9.76 -5.09 6.62
N SER A 29 9.78 -6.43 6.57
CA SER A 29 8.85 -7.21 5.75
C SER A 29 7.39 -6.86 6.02
N LYS A 30 6.96 -6.85 7.29
CA LYS A 30 5.58 -6.49 7.66
C LYS A 30 5.19 -5.09 7.19
N GLY A 31 6.10 -4.11 7.38
CA GLY A 31 5.88 -2.75 6.90
C GLY A 31 5.71 -2.68 5.38
N MET A 32 6.56 -3.38 4.62
CA MET A 32 6.46 -3.42 3.15
C MET A 32 5.13 -4.02 2.69
N ALA A 33 4.69 -5.11 3.33
CA ALA A 33 3.41 -5.75 3.02
C ALA A 33 2.22 -4.82 3.30
N VAL A 34 2.19 -4.17 4.47
CA VAL A 34 1.15 -3.19 4.82
C VAL A 34 1.11 -2.01 3.86
N THR A 35 2.26 -1.48 3.44
CA THR A 35 2.29 -0.39 2.45
C THR A 35 1.82 -0.83 1.07
N HIS A 36 2.08 -2.08 0.68
CA HIS A 36 1.59 -2.64 -0.58
C HIS A 36 0.06 -2.74 -0.57
N GLU A 37 -0.51 -3.26 0.52
CA GLU A 37 -1.96 -3.32 0.75
C GLU A 37 -2.60 -1.92 0.70
N GLN A 38 -2.08 -0.96 1.47
CA GLN A 38 -2.61 0.42 1.47
C GLN A 38 -2.62 1.07 0.08
N VAL A 39 -1.57 0.85 -0.72
CA VAL A 39 -1.49 1.36 -2.10
C VAL A 39 -2.50 0.67 -3.00
N SER A 40 -2.66 -0.65 -2.89
CA SER A 40 -3.65 -1.41 -3.65
C SER A 40 -5.08 -1.02 -3.29
N ASP A 41 -5.38 -0.86 -2.00
CA ASP A 41 -6.69 -0.41 -1.50
C ASP A 41 -6.99 0.99 -2.02
N THR A 42 -6.03 1.90 -1.95
CA THR A 42 -6.21 3.27 -2.48
C THR A 42 -6.45 3.26 -3.99
N TYR A 43 -5.79 2.38 -4.74
CA TYR A 43 -6.00 2.25 -6.18
C TYR A 43 -7.39 1.70 -6.53
N MET A 44 -7.91 0.75 -5.74
CA MET A 44 -9.18 0.06 -6.02
C MET A 44 -10.39 0.76 -5.41
N GLU A 45 -10.33 1.16 -4.13
CA GLU A 45 -11.42 1.82 -3.39
C GLU A 45 -11.36 3.35 -3.51
N GLY A 46 -10.18 3.91 -3.78
CA GLY A 46 -9.93 5.35 -3.75
C GLY A 46 -9.44 5.82 -2.37
N THR A 47 -9.23 7.13 -2.23
CA THR A 47 -8.85 7.76 -0.95
C THR A 47 -10.09 8.20 -0.16
N ALA A 48 -9.94 8.41 1.16
CA ALA A 48 -11.02 8.92 2.02
C ALA A 48 -11.52 10.33 1.61
N ASP A 49 -10.69 11.11 0.91
CA ASP A 49 -11.07 12.43 0.37
C ASP A 49 -12.10 12.32 -0.77
N ARG A 50 -12.35 11.11 -1.31
CA ARG A 50 -13.31 10.88 -2.40
C ARG A 50 -14.75 11.25 -2.03
N GLU A 51 -15.14 11.17 -0.75
CA GLU A 51 -16.48 11.55 -0.29
C GLU A 51 -16.69 13.09 -0.21
N ALA A 52 -15.62 13.88 -0.21
CA ALA A 52 -15.73 15.34 -0.06
C ALA A 52 -16.02 16.08 -1.39
N ASP A 53 -15.88 15.40 -2.53
CA ASP A 53 -15.87 16.01 -3.86
C ASP A 53 -17.02 15.54 -4.77
N HIS A 54 -18.16 15.15 -4.19
CA HIS A 54 -19.39 14.86 -4.96
C HIS A 54 -19.97 16.07 -5.73
N THR A 55 -19.36 17.26 -5.63
CA THR A 55 -19.76 18.45 -6.41
C THR A 55 -18.96 18.68 -7.69
N ASN A 56 -17.90 17.91 -7.96
CA ASN A 56 -17.17 18.06 -9.22
C ASN A 56 -17.76 17.15 -10.29
N GLN A 57 -18.59 17.75 -11.14
CA GLN A 57 -18.95 17.23 -12.46
C GLN A 57 -17.67 17.04 -13.28
N ARG A 58 -17.04 15.87 -13.17
CA ARG A 58 -16.15 15.36 -14.20
C ARG A 58 -16.67 13.99 -14.60
N ASP A 59 -17.24 13.99 -15.78
CA ASP A 59 -17.57 12.86 -16.63
C ASP A 59 -16.67 11.65 -16.35
N ASP A 60 -17.20 10.66 -15.62
CA ASP A 60 -16.81 9.27 -15.86
C ASP A 60 -18.09 8.49 -16.13
N ASN A 61 -18.24 8.12 -17.38
CA ASN A 61 -19.35 7.34 -17.91
C ASN A 61 -19.12 5.86 -17.57
N SER A 62 -18.84 5.57 -16.31
CA SER A 62 -18.81 4.22 -15.76
C SER A 62 -20.00 4.09 -14.83
N GLN A 63 -20.93 3.22 -15.23
CA GLN A 63 -22.02 2.76 -14.40
C GLN A 63 -21.41 2.36 -13.04
N GLU A 64 -21.60 3.20 -12.01
CA GLU A 64 -21.33 2.84 -10.62
C GLU A 64 -22.35 1.76 -10.24
N GLU A 65 -22.11 0.52 -10.68
CA GLU A 65 -22.54 -0.60 -9.86
C GLU A 65 -21.81 -0.42 -8.53
N ASN A 66 -22.57 0.03 -7.54
CA ASN A 66 -22.20 0.01 -6.14
C ASN A 66 -21.69 -1.40 -5.81
N ILE A 67 -20.38 -1.63 -5.92
CA ILE A 67 -19.77 -2.87 -5.43
C ILE A 67 -19.93 -2.79 -3.91
N PRO A 68 -20.81 -3.61 -3.30
CA PRO A 68 -21.08 -3.47 -1.88
C PRO A 68 -19.80 -3.81 -1.12
N ARG A 69 -19.34 -2.90 -0.27
CA ARG A 69 -18.34 -3.22 0.75
C ARG A 69 -18.96 -4.23 1.71
N LYS A 70 -18.68 -5.52 1.47
CA LYS A 70 -19.03 -6.57 2.44
C LYS A 70 -18.23 -6.32 3.70
N ARG A 71 -18.92 -5.90 4.76
CA ARG A 71 -18.42 -5.97 6.13
C ARG A 71 -18.35 -7.41 6.62
#